data_AF-A0A382GRQ9-F1
#
_entry.id   AF-A0A382GRQ9-F1
#
_cell.length_a   1.000
_cell.length_b   1.000
_cell.length_c   1.000
_cell.angle_alpha   90.00
_cell.angle_beta   90.00
_cell.angle_gamma   90.00
#
_symmetry.space_group_name_H-M   'P 1'
#
loop_
_entity.id
_entity.type
_entity.pdbx_description
1 polymer ?
#
loop_
_entity_poly.entity_id
_entity_poly.type
_entity_poly.pdbx_seq_one_letter_code
_entity_poly.pdbx_strand_id
1 'polypeptide(L)'
;MAVDIDLLPTPGRVLESLREIMRSGIFFGQLGDSMVRIGLGFSLALTLGIITGVLMGSRDFWNKFFQDLIVLGLSLPGLVYALLSVMIFGIGLTAPVAAITVASLPFIAVNVREGVRSIDKDLLDMCRVYKIDRARLIRQIIIPTLIPFIMAASRIGFTVAWKVAVLTEVFGASTGIGYQM
;
A
#
# COMPACT_ATOMS: atom_id res chain seq x y z
N MET A 1 24.97 -25.22 21.27
CA MET A 1 25.45 -23.85 21.02
C MET A 1 24.48 -22.92 21.76
N ALA A 2 24.77 -22.63 23.02
CA ALA A 2 23.97 -21.72 23.82
C ALA A 2 24.22 -20.29 23.32
N VAL A 3 23.16 -19.58 22.99
CA VAL A 3 23.24 -18.15 22.62
C VAL A 3 23.70 -17.40 23.85
N ASP A 4 24.80 -16.67 23.74
CA ASP A 4 25.39 -15.87 24.82
C ASP A 4 24.39 -14.77 25.24
N ILE A 5 23.95 -14.81 26.50
CA ILE A 5 22.90 -13.92 27.04
C ILE A 5 23.38 -12.44 27.08
N ASP A 6 24.69 -12.21 26.94
CA ASP A 6 25.32 -10.88 26.89
C ASP A 6 25.16 -10.16 25.54
N LEU A 7 24.67 -10.82 24.49
CA LEU A 7 24.35 -10.17 23.21
C LEU A 7 23.00 -9.45 23.22
N LEU A 8 22.11 -9.78 24.17
CA LEU A 8 20.79 -9.16 24.26
C LEU A 8 20.88 -7.94 25.18
N PRO A 9 20.55 -6.72 24.70
CA PRO A 9 20.54 -5.55 25.56
C PRO A 9 19.52 -5.75 26.68
N THR A 10 19.92 -5.42 27.92
CA THR A 10 19.02 -5.49 29.07
C THR A 10 17.86 -4.48 28.90
N PRO A 11 16.65 -4.78 29.40
CA PRO A 11 15.50 -3.88 29.27
C PRO A 11 15.77 -2.45 29.77
N GLY A 12 16.61 -2.30 30.80
CA GLY A 12 17.05 -1.00 31.30
C GLY A 12 17.86 -0.19 30.28
N ARG A 13 18.83 -0.83 29.60
CA ARG A 13 19.63 -0.20 28.54
C ARG A 13 18.77 0.24 27.35
N VAL A 14 17.79 -0.57 26.96
CA VAL A 14 16.84 -0.19 25.91
C VAL A 14 16.05 1.06 26.30
N LEU A 15 15.60 1.14 27.55
CA LEU A 15 14.84 2.30 28.05
C LEU A 15 15.67 3.59 28.07
N GLU A 16 16.96 3.48 28.42
CA GLU A 16 17.91 4.60 28.41
C GLU A 16 18.16 5.10 26.98
N SER A 17 18.49 4.21 26.05
CA SER A 17 18.67 4.56 24.63
C SER A 17 17.42 5.19 24.02
N LEU A 18 16.22 4.69 24.39
CA LEU A 18 14.96 5.24 23.90
C LEU A 18 14.72 6.66 24.40
N ARG A 19 15.06 6.95 25.67
CA ARG A 19 15.00 8.31 26.22
C ARG A 19 16.00 9.25 25.55
N GLU A 20 17.18 8.77 25.23
CA GLU A 20 18.22 9.54 24.54
C GLU A 20 17.79 9.91 23.12
N ILE A 21 17.26 8.93 22.36
CA ILE A 21 16.71 9.14 21.01
C ILE A 21 15.56 10.15 21.06
N MET A 22 14.63 10.03 22.01
CA MET A 22 13.51 10.98 22.13
C MET A 22 13.97 12.41 22.49
N ARG A 23 15.04 12.56 23.28
CA ARG A 23 15.59 13.88 23.65
C ARG A 23 16.43 14.52 22.55
N SER A 24 16.94 13.73 21.61
CA SER A 24 17.76 14.23 20.49
C SER A 24 17.02 15.19 19.56
N GLY A 25 15.68 15.20 19.57
CA GLY A 25 14.83 16.02 18.70
C GLY A 25 14.81 15.60 17.22
N ILE A 26 15.81 14.83 16.77
CA ILE A 26 15.96 14.33 15.40
C ILE A 26 14.89 13.29 15.05
N PHE A 27 14.50 12.47 16.04
CA PHE A 27 13.53 11.38 15.87
C PHE A 27 12.20 11.84 15.25
N PHE A 28 11.62 12.93 15.77
CA PHE A 28 10.31 13.40 15.30
C PHE A 28 10.36 13.94 13.86
N GLY A 29 11.47 14.56 13.46
CA GLY A 29 11.67 15.00 12.08
C GLY A 29 11.73 13.82 11.11
N GLN A 30 12.51 12.80 11.46
CA GLN A 30 12.63 11.61 10.61
C GLN A 30 11.35 10.77 10.57
N LEU A 31 10.64 10.65 11.69
CA LEU A 31 9.31 10.05 11.73
C LEU A 31 8.36 10.80 10.79
N GLY A 32 8.39 12.13 10.81
CA GLY A 32 7.62 12.99 9.92
C GLY A 32 7.91 12.69 8.43
N ASP A 33 9.18 12.67 8.05
CA ASP A 33 9.61 12.36 6.68
C ASP A 33 9.09 10.98 6.21
N SER A 34 9.23 9.96 7.06
CA SER A 34 8.72 8.61 6.77
C SER A 34 7.20 8.60 6.61
N MET A 35 6.46 9.29 7.49
CA MET A 35 5.01 9.38 7.42
C MET A 35 4.54 10.10 6.15
N VAL A 36 5.22 11.16 5.73
CA VAL A 36 4.90 11.89 4.48
C VAL A 36 5.08 10.98 3.26
N ARG A 37 6.19 10.25 3.18
CA ARG A 37 6.46 9.28 2.10
C ARG A 37 5.40 8.18 2.03
N ILE A 38 5.11 7.57 3.19
CA ILE A 38 4.09 6.53 3.29
C ILE A 38 2.73 7.07 2.89
N GLY A 39 2.33 8.23 3.41
CA GLY A 39 1.06 8.87 3.10
C GLY A 39 0.90 9.13 1.60
N LEU A 40 1.87 9.80 0.97
CA LEU A 40 1.82 10.11 -0.46
C LEU A 40 1.82 8.85 -1.33
N GLY A 41 2.74 7.92 -1.08
CA GLY A 41 2.86 6.68 -1.84
C GLY A 41 1.63 5.80 -1.73
N PHE A 42 1.07 5.68 -0.51
CA PHE A 42 -0.12 4.88 -0.24
C PHE A 42 -1.38 5.52 -0.81
N SER A 43 -1.55 6.85 -0.69
CA SER A 43 -2.69 7.54 -1.31
C SER A 43 -2.72 7.35 -2.83
N LEU A 44 -1.56 7.47 -3.50
CA LEU A 44 -1.44 7.19 -4.92
C LEU A 44 -1.74 5.72 -5.25
N ALA A 45 -1.20 4.77 -4.46
CA ALA A 45 -1.47 3.35 -4.63
C ALA A 45 -2.97 3.05 -4.51
N LEU A 46 -3.64 3.65 -3.53
CA LEU A 46 -5.04 3.44 -3.25
C LEU A 46 -5.92 3.99 -4.36
N THR A 47 -5.68 5.22 -4.80
CA THR A 47 -6.43 5.81 -5.91
C THR A 47 -6.25 5.03 -7.20
N LEU A 48 -5.01 4.74 -7.61
CA LEU A 48 -4.74 3.99 -8.84
C LEU A 48 -5.24 2.54 -8.74
N GLY A 49 -5.01 1.88 -7.61
CA GLY A 49 -5.47 0.51 -7.36
C GLY A 49 -6.98 0.38 -7.40
N ILE A 50 -7.73 1.32 -6.82
CA ILE A 50 -9.20 1.35 -6.92
C ILE A 50 -9.63 1.53 -8.37
N ILE A 51 -9.05 2.47 -9.11
CA ILE A 51 -9.39 2.71 -10.52
C ILE A 51 -9.14 1.43 -11.35
N THR A 52 -7.95 0.84 -11.23
CA THR A 52 -7.59 -0.39 -11.96
C THR A 52 -8.48 -1.56 -11.55
N GLY A 53 -8.72 -1.76 -10.25
CA GLY A 53 -9.59 -2.81 -9.75
C GLY A 53 -11.04 -2.68 -10.24
N VAL A 54 -11.57 -1.45 -10.28
CA VAL A 54 -12.91 -1.18 -10.82
C VAL A 54 -12.98 -1.47 -12.32
N LEU A 55 -11.97 -1.06 -13.09
CA LEU A 55 -11.89 -1.34 -14.53
C LEU A 55 -11.85 -2.85 -14.79
N MET A 56 -10.99 -3.57 -14.07
CA MET A 56 -10.86 -5.04 -14.18
C MET A 56 -12.13 -5.77 -13.76
N GLY A 57 -12.80 -5.31 -12.70
CA GLY A 57 -14.02 -5.95 -12.21
C GLY A 57 -15.21 -5.73 -13.14
N SER A 58 -15.24 -4.58 -13.83
CA SER A 58 -16.37 -4.17 -14.67
C SER A 58 -16.36 -4.78 -16.07
N ARG A 59 -15.19 -5.11 -16.64
CA ARG A 59 -15.06 -5.65 -18.01
C ARG A 59 -14.00 -6.74 -18.08
N ASP A 60 -14.35 -7.87 -18.70
CA ASP A 60 -13.41 -8.99 -18.88
C ASP A 60 -12.20 -8.64 -19.75
N PHE A 61 -12.35 -7.70 -20.69
CA PHE A 61 -11.23 -7.17 -21.48
C PHE A 61 -10.14 -6.57 -20.58
N TRP A 62 -10.51 -5.64 -19.70
CA TRP A 62 -9.58 -5.00 -18.77
C TRP A 62 -9.02 -5.99 -17.75
N ASN A 63 -9.83 -6.96 -17.30
CA ASN A 63 -9.33 -8.02 -16.44
C ASN A 63 -8.19 -8.79 -17.14
N LYS A 64 -8.42 -9.28 -18.37
CA LYS A 64 -7.39 -10.03 -19.11
C LYS A 64 -6.14 -9.20 -19.38
N PHE A 65 -6.30 -7.93 -19.73
CA PHE A 65 -5.17 -7.02 -20.00
C PHE A 65 -4.28 -6.77 -18.77
N PHE A 66 -4.88 -6.47 -17.61
CA PHE A 66 -4.13 -6.17 -16.40
C PHE A 66 -3.75 -7.40 -15.56
N GLN A 67 -4.36 -8.56 -15.82
CA GLN A 67 -4.16 -9.76 -15.00
C GLN A 67 -2.69 -10.17 -14.95
N ASP A 68 -2.00 -10.22 -16.08
CA ASP A 68 -0.60 -10.62 -16.13
C ASP A 68 0.29 -9.59 -15.40
N LEU A 69 0.06 -8.29 -15.61
CA LEU A 69 0.77 -7.21 -14.93
C LEU A 69 0.59 -7.27 -13.40
N ILE A 70 -0.63 -7.57 -12.93
CA ILE A 70 -0.92 -7.73 -11.51
C ILE A 70 -0.24 -8.96 -10.93
N VAL A 71 -0.27 -10.10 -11.63
CA VAL A 71 0.38 -11.33 -11.16
C VAL A 71 1.89 -11.13 -11.04
N LEU A 72 2.53 -10.48 -12.02
CA LEU A 72 3.92 -10.06 -11.92
C LEU A 72 4.13 -9.14 -10.72
N GLY A 73 3.22 -8.17 -10.56
CA GLY A 73 3.20 -7.22 -9.45
C GLY A 73 3.23 -7.88 -8.06
N LEU A 74 2.41 -8.92 -7.88
CA LEU A 74 2.28 -9.67 -6.63
C LEU A 74 3.44 -10.64 -6.38
N SER A 75 4.14 -11.06 -7.44
CA SER A 75 5.20 -12.06 -7.37
C SER A 75 6.55 -11.47 -6.99
N LEU A 76 6.77 -10.17 -7.27
CA LEU A 76 8.01 -9.49 -6.93
C LEU A 76 8.05 -9.13 -5.44
N PRO A 77 9.15 -9.39 -4.73
CA PRO A 77 9.29 -8.97 -3.34
C PRO A 77 9.44 -7.45 -3.23
N GLY A 78 8.99 -6.88 -2.10
CA GLY A 78 9.05 -5.44 -1.81
C GLY A 78 10.44 -4.81 -2.00
N LEU A 79 11.49 -5.60 -1.75
CA LEU A 79 12.88 -5.18 -1.94
C LEU A 79 13.20 -4.80 -3.39
N VAL A 80 12.67 -5.53 -4.37
CA VAL A 80 12.92 -5.25 -5.79
C VAL A 80 12.34 -3.89 -6.17
N TYR A 81 11.11 -3.58 -5.71
CA TYR A 81 10.50 -2.27 -5.94
C TYR A 81 11.28 -1.14 -5.29
N ALA A 82 11.80 -1.38 -4.09
CA ALA A 82 12.61 -0.40 -3.38
C ALA A 82 13.89 -0.06 -4.17
N LEU A 83 14.67 -1.09 -4.53
CA LEU A 83 15.93 -0.92 -5.24
C LEU A 83 15.73 -0.30 -6.63
N LEU A 84 14.77 -0.79 -7.42
CA LEU A 84 14.50 -0.24 -8.74
C LEU A 84 14.07 1.22 -8.68
N SER A 85 13.24 1.59 -7.69
CA SER A 85 12.78 2.96 -7.57
C SER A 85 13.93 3.91 -7.23
N VAL A 86 14.85 3.49 -6.35
CA VAL A 86 16.05 4.27 -6.04
C VAL A 86 16.98 4.39 -7.25
N MET A 87 17.15 3.31 -8.02
CA MET A 87 17.98 3.33 -9.23
C MET A 87 17.41 4.26 -10.32
N ILE A 88 16.09 4.28 -10.49
CA ILE A 88 15.42 5.05 -11.55
C ILE A 88 15.24 6.52 -11.16
N PHE A 89 14.76 6.77 -9.94
CA PHE A 89 14.36 8.11 -9.49
C PHE A 89 15.42 8.81 -8.63
N GLY A 90 16.48 8.11 -8.24
CA GLY A 90 17.54 8.62 -7.38
C GLY A 90 17.13 8.74 -5.92
N ILE A 91 18.05 9.27 -5.10
CA ILE A 91 17.83 9.53 -3.68
C ILE A 91 16.93 10.75 -3.53
N GLY A 92 15.82 10.60 -2.81
CA GLY A 92 14.87 11.68 -2.58
C GLY A 92 13.48 11.21 -2.16
N LEU A 93 12.50 12.09 -2.29
CA LEU A 93 11.09 11.80 -1.96
C LEU A 93 10.42 10.86 -2.98
N THR A 94 10.83 10.96 -4.25
CA THR A 94 10.19 10.29 -5.38
C THR A 94 10.39 8.77 -5.35
N ALA A 95 11.58 8.28 -4.99
CA ALA A 95 11.88 6.85 -4.96
C ALA A 95 11.02 6.07 -3.94
N PRO A 96 10.91 6.48 -2.66
CA PRO A 96 10.00 5.85 -1.69
C PRO A 96 8.55 5.87 -2.15
N VAL A 97 8.06 7.02 -2.65
CA VAL A 97 6.68 7.18 -3.11
C VAL A 97 6.39 6.22 -4.27
N ALA A 98 7.27 6.17 -5.27
CA ALA A 98 7.12 5.27 -6.42
C ALA A 98 7.14 3.79 -6.01
N ALA A 99 8.09 3.39 -5.16
CA ALA A 99 8.21 2.01 -4.69
C ALA A 99 6.94 1.56 -3.97
N ILE A 100 6.44 2.39 -3.05
CA ILE A 100 5.21 2.12 -2.30
C ILE A 100 4.02 2.02 -3.25
N THR A 101 3.90 2.96 -4.19
CA THR A 101 2.79 2.97 -5.15
C THR A 101 2.78 1.69 -5.99
N VAL A 102 3.90 1.32 -6.60
CA VAL A 102 3.98 0.15 -7.49
C VAL A 102 3.86 -1.16 -6.71
N ALA A 103 4.43 -1.26 -5.52
CA ALA A 103 4.36 -2.47 -4.71
C ALA A 103 2.97 -2.74 -4.12
N SER A 104 2.25 -1.68 -3.69
CA SER A 104 0.94 -1.84 -3.06
C SER A 104 -0.23 -1.89 -4.05
N LEU A 105 -0.10 -1.29 -5.24
CA LEU A 105 -1.17 -1.21 -6.24
C LEU A 105 -1.77 -2.58 -6.62
N PRO A 106 -0.98 -3.66 -6.90
CA PRO A 106 -1.54 -4.95 -7.29
C PRO A 106 -2.45 -5.56 -6.22
N PHE A 107 -2.06 -5.44 -4.93
CA PHE A 107 -2.86 -5.93 -3.81
C PHE A 107 -4.20 -5.21 -3.70
N ILE A 108 -4.19 -3.90 -3.90
CA ILE A 108 -5.40 -3.07 -3.83
C ILE A 108 -6.31 -3.37 -5.02
N ALA A 109 -5.74 -3.42 -6.24
CA ALA A 109 -6.49 -3.67 -7.46
C ALA A 109 -7.18 -5.03 -7.48
N VAL A 110 -6.52 -6.10 -7.00
CA VAL A 110 -7.16 -7.43 -6.91
C VAL A 110 -8.32 -7.42 -5.92
N ASN A 111 -8.14 -6.87 -4.72
CA ASN A 111 -9.22 -6.84 -3.73
C ASN A 111 -10.44 -6.05 -4.23
N VAL A 112 -10.21 -4.90 -4.86
CA VAL A 112 -11.30 -4.08 -5.43
C VAL A 112 -11.95 -4.78 -6.62
N ARG A 113 -11.18 -5.46 -7.48
CA ARG A 113 -11.72 -6.28 -8.58
C ARG A 113 -12.69 -7.33 -8.06
N GLU A 114 -12.30 -8.08 -7.02
CA GLU A 114 -13.17 -9.08 -6.42
C GLU A 114 -14.45 -8.46 -5.85
N GLY A 115 -14.35 -7.30 -5.20
CA GLY A 115 -15.53 -6.58 -4.69
C GLY A 115 -16.50 -6.11 -5.78
N VAL A 116 -15.98 -5.73 -6.95
CA VAL A 116 -16.84 -5.37 -8.09
C VAL A 116 -17.51 -6.61 -8.68
N ARG A 117 -16.78 -7.72 -8.76
CA ARG A 117 -17.30 -8.99 -9.28
C ARG A 117 -18.26 -9.71 -8.32
N SER A 118 -18.22 -9.39 -7.03
CA SER A 118 -19.17 -9.92 -6.05
C SER A 118 -20.56 -9.27 -6.12
N ILE A 119 -20.73 -8.21 -6.91
CA ILE A 119 -22.04 -7.58 -7.12
C ILE A 119 -22.91 -8.53 -7.95
N ASP A 120 -24.08 -8.87 -7.41
CA ASP A 120 -25.04 -9.75 -8.06
C ASP A 120 -25.52 -9.15 -9.40
N LYS A 121 -25.39 -9.92 -10.48
CA LYS A 121 -25.82 -9.52 -11.82
C LYS A 121 -27.35 -9.42 -11.91
N ASP A 122 -28.07 -10.29 -11.20
CA ASP A 122 -29.54 -10.29 -11.19
C ASP A 122 -30.06 -9.02 -10.51
N LEU A 123 -29.37 -8.55 -9.47
CA LEU A 123 -29.65 -7.26 -8.83
C LEU A 123 -29.46 -6.09 -9.80
N LEU A 124 -28.38 -6.10 -10.59
CA LEU A 124 -28.12 -5.06 -11.59
C LEU A 124 -29.16 -5.07 -12.72
N ASP A 125 -29.57 -6.25 -13.18
CA ASP A 125 -30.59 -6.39 -14.23
C ASP A 125 -31.98 -6.01 -13.71
N MET A 126 -32.32 -6.32 -12.46
CA MET A 126 -33.51 -5.80 -11.79
C MET A 126 -33.51 -4.27 -11.79
N CYS A 127 -32.41 -3.63 -11.36
CA CYS A 127 -32.31 -2.17 -11.37
C CYS A 127 -32.50 -1.56 -12.78
N ARG A 128 -32.06 -2.26 -13.84
CA ARG A 128 -32.29 -1.84 -15.23
C ARG A 128 -33.77 -1.92 -15.62
N VAL A 129 -34.47 -2.99 -15.25
CA VAL A 129 -35.91 -3.17 -15.51
C VAL A 129 -36.73 -2.08 -14.82
N TYR A 130 -36.41 -1.77 -13.56
CA TYR A 130 -37.06 -0.70 -12.79
C TYR A 130 -36.59 0.72 -13.16
N LYS A 131 -35.73 0.87 -14.17
CA LYS A 131 -35.18 2.16 -14.65
C LYS A 131 -34.58 3.00 -13.51
N ILE A 132 -33.92 2.35 -12.56
CA ILE A 132 -33.22 3.04 -11.47
C ILE A 132 -32.12 3.91 -12.07
N ASP A 133 -32.04 5.16 -11.58
CA ASP A 133 -31.05 6.10 -12.05
C ASP A 133 -29.61 5.65 -11.69
N ARG A 134 -28.65 5.95 -12.56
CA ARG A 134 -27.26 5.48 -12.39
C ARG A 134 -26.62 6.01 -11.10
N ALA A 135 -26.97 7.22 -10.66
CA ALA A 135 -26.40 7.81 -9.46
C ALA A 135 -26.88 7.07 -8.20
N ARG A 136 -28.16 6.69 -8.16
CA ARG A 136 -28.76 5.90 -7.09
C ARG A 136 -28.21 4.48 -7.07
N LEU A 137 -28.07 3.83 -8.24
CA LEU A 137 -27.40 2.54 -8.35
C LEU A 137 -25.99 2.59 -7.76
N ILE A 138 -25.19 3.60 -8.12
CA ILE A 138 -23.83 3.76 -7.62
C ILE A 138 -23.83 3.99 -6.09
N ARG A 139 -24.66 4.92 -5.61
CA ARG A 139 -24.64 5.34 -4.19
C ARG A 139 -25.25 4.32 -3.23
N GLN A 140 -26.28 3.58 -3.65
CA GLN A 140 -27.05 2.70 -2.76
C GLN A 140 -26.66 1.23 -2.89
N ILE A 141 -26.04 0.82 -3.99
CA ILE A 141 -25.68 -0.58 -4.23
C ILE A 141 -24.16 -0.70 -4.38
N ILE A 142 -23.60 -0.07 -5.42
CA ILE A 142 -22.18 -0.29 -5.77
C ILE A 142 -21.24 0.19 -4.66
N ILE A 143 -21.37 1.43 -4.18
CA ILE A 143 -20.48 1.97 -3.14
C ILE A 143 -20.58 1.16 -1.84
N PRO A 144 -21.76 0.90 -1.26
CA PRO A 144 -21.89 0.09 -0.04
C PRO A 144 -21.28 -1.31 -0.17
N THR A 145 -21.46 -1.98 -1.32
CA THR A 145 -20.86 -3.29 -1.57
C THR A 145 -19.33 -3.22 -1.67
N LEU A 146 -18.77 -2.15 -2.22
CA LEU A 146 -17.32 -2.00 -2.39
C LEU A 146 -16.59 -1.54 -1.12
N ILE A 147 -17.25 -0.82 -0.20
CA ILE A 147 -16.63 -0.33 1.05
C ILE A 147 -15.86 -1.43 1.80
N PRO A 148 -16.41 -2.61 2.12
CA PRO A 148 -15.67 -3.65 2.85
C PRO A 148 -14.42 -4.12 2.10
N PHE A 149 -14.49 -4.21 0.77
CA PHE A 149 -13.34 -4.58 -0.06
C PHE A 149 -12.28 -3.48 -0.12
N ILE A 150 -12.69 -2.21 -0.19
CA ILE A 150 -11.77 -1.07 -0.14
C ILE A 150 -11.10 -0.98 1.23
N MET A 151 -11.81 -1.27 2.32
CA MET A 151 -11.23 -1.32 3.67
C MET A 151 -10.22 -2.47 3.81
N ALA A 152 -10.55 -3.66 3.30
CA ALA A 152 -9.62 -4.78 3.25
C ALA A 152 -8.38 -4.47 2.40
N ALA A 153 -8.59 -3.91 1.20
CA ALA A 153 -7.54 -3.45 0.30
C ALA A 153 -6.64 -2.40 0.95
N SER A 154 -7.23 -1.44 1.66
CA SER A 154 -6.50 -0.38 2.36
C SER A 154 -5.62 -0.96 3.46
N ARG A 155 -6.14 -1.90 4.26
CA ARG A 155 -5.38 -2.58 5.32
C ARG A 155 -4.19 -3.36 4.76
N ILE A 156 -4.40 -4.14 3.71
CA ILE A 156 -3.33 -4.93 3.07
C ILE A 156 -2.32 -4.01 2.40
N GLY A 157 -2.80 -3.04 1.62
CA GLY A 157 -1.96 -2.07 0.92
C GLY A 157 -1.12 -1.22 1.87
N PHE A 158 -1.67 -0.82 3.01
CA PHE A 158 -0.94 -0.10 4.05
C PHE A 158 0.14 -1.00 4.68
N THR A 159 -0.19 -2.27 4.95
CA THR A 159 0.77 -3.26 5.47
C THR A 159 1.98 -3.44 4.55
N VAL A 160 1.77 -3.39 3.24
CA VAL A 160 2.86 -3.42 2.25
C VAL A 160 3.59 -2.09 2.21
N ALA A 161 2.85 -0.97 2.23
CA ALA A 161 3.41 0.37 2.12
C ALA A 161 4.46 0.67 3.19
N TRP A 162 4.15 0.42 4.47
CA TRP A 162 5.12 0.71 5.54
C TRP A 162 6.37 -0.17 5.47
N LYS A 163 6.23 -1.46 5.08
CA LYS A 163 7.38 -2.37 4.90
C LYS A 163 8.29 -1.91 3.77
N VAL A 164 7.70 -1.53 2.64
CA VAL A 164 8.44 -1.06 1.47
C VAL A 164 9.08 0.30 1.75
N ALA A 165 8.40 1.19 2.48
CA ALA A 165 8.95 2.47 2.90
C ALA A 165 10.25 2.30 3.68
N VAL A 166 10.27 1.43 4.69
CA VAL A 166 11.49 1.13 5.46
C VAL A 166 12.60 0.61 4.55
N LEU A 167 12.29 -0.32 3.64
CA LEU A 167 13.29 -0.83 2.68
C LEU A 167 13.84 0.30 1.80
N THR A 168 13.00 1.16 1.24
CA THR A 168 13.48 2.31 0.45
C THR A 168 14.30 3.29 1.26
N GLU A 169 14.00 3.46 2.55
CA GLU A 169 14.75 4.35 3.41
C GLU A 169 16.14 3.83 3.72
N VAL A 170 16.26 2.52 3.96
CA VAL A 170 17.54 1.84 4.17
C VAL A 170 18.44 1.94 2.93
N PHE A 171 17.88 1.75 1.74
CA PHE A 171 18.69 1.65 0.51
C PHE A 171 18.85 2.95 -0.29
N GLY A 172 18.01 3.96 -0.06
CA GLY A 172 18.01 5.13 -0.94
C GLY A 172 17.34 6.38 -0.40
N ALA A 173 17.18 6.51 0.91
CA ALA A 173 16.87 7.80 1.51
C ALA A 173 18.09 8.36 2.26
N SER A 174 18.10 9.69 2.43
CA SER A 174 19.06 10.41 3.26
C SER A 174 18.49 10.84 4.62
N THR A 175 17.21 10.54 4.85
CA THR A 175 16.43 10.84 6.07
C THR A 175 15.34 9.78 6.25
N GLY A 176 14.71 9.70 7.43
CA GLY A 176 13.65 8.74 7.73
C GLY A 176 14.08 7.69 8.75
N ILE A 177 13.13 7.04 9.41
CA ILE A 177 13.41 6.06 10.48
C ILE A 177 14.22 4.88 9.94
N GLY A 178 13.91 4.40 8.73
CA GLY A 178 14.66 3.29 8.12
C GLY A 178 16.11 3.63 7.79
N TYR A 179 16.43 4.91 7.58
CA TYR A 179 17.81 5.36 7.32
C TYR A 179 18.69 5.33 8.58
N GLN A 180 18.09 5.45 9.78
CA GLN A 180 18.83 5.41 11.05
C GLN A 180 19.16 3.99 11.54
N MET A 181 18.68 2.96 10.85
CA MET A 181 18.90 1.56 11.20
C MET A 181 20.26 1.02 10.75
#